data_AF-A0A7Y3DA61-F1
#
_entry.id   AF-A0A7Y3DA61-F1
#
_cell.length_a   1.000
_cell.length_b   1.000
_cell.length_c   1.000
_cell.angle_alpha   90.00
_cell.angle_beta   90.00
_cell.angle_gamma   90.00
#
_symmetry.space_group_name_H-M   'P 1'
#
loop_
_entity.id
_entity.type
_entity.pdbx_description
1 polymer ?
#
loop_
_entity_poly.entity_id
_entity_poly.type
_entity_poly.pdbx_seq_one_letter_code
_entity_poly.pdbx_strand_id
1 'polypeptide(L)'
;MRLIRVLEPYSNETVDAVARLMPEGDREVFRDPAMREMFIEDLQRGARRQMVALVHDAALFGRHWGFALDEIEVPVHLWYGDADNIVPVEHGEHLAERIPGAVFKRRPGEGHLGGLGAAEELIDAMLGHWGEESE
;
A
#
# COMPACT_ATOMS: atom_id res chain seq x y z
N MET A 1 -4.83 -9.56 23.37
CA MET A 1 -4.84 -10.82 22.60
C MET A 1 -6.11 -11.67 22.71
N ARG A 2 -7.17 -11.23 23.42
CA ARG A 2 -8.48 -11.93 23.49
C ARG A 2 -9.61 -11.21 22.71
N LEU A 3 -9.36 -9.98 22.26
CA LEU A 3 -10.36 -9.10 21.64
C LEU A 3 -10.62 -9.41 20.15
N ILE A 4 -9.59 -9.83 19.41
CA ILE A 4 -9.69 -10.10 17.96
C ILE A 4 -10.55 -11.35 17.66
N ARG A 5 -10.52 -12.37 18.54
CA ARG A 5 -11.40 -13.55 18.42
C ARG A 5 -12.89 -13.23 18.68
N VAL A 6 -13.20 -12.15 19.40
CA VAL A 6 -14.59 -11.76 19.67
C VAL A 6 -15.25 -11.13 18.44
N LEU A 7 -14.44 -10.56 17.53
CA LEU A 7 -14.90 -9.90 16.30
C LEU A 7 -14.84 -10.82 15.07
N GLU A 8 -14.33 -12.05 15.20
CA GLU A 8 -14.26 -13.05 14.13
C GLU A 8 -15.63 -13.34 13.46
N PRO A 9 -16.77 -13.41 14.19
CA PRO A 9 -18.10 -13.56 13.57
C PRO A 9 -18.62 -12.28 12.89
N TYR A 10 -18.03 -11.12 13.22
CA TYR A 10 -18.47 -9.79 12.79
C TYR A 10 -17.46 -9.14 11.82
N SER A 11 -16.53 -9.91 11.27
CA SER A 11 -15.46 -9.44 10.40
C SER A 11 -16.01 -8.69 9.19
N ASN A 12 -17.05 -9.24 8.56
CA ASN A 12 -17.72 -8.63 7.42
C ASN A 12 -18.36 -7.27 7.76
N GLU A 13 -19.10 -7.19 8.86
CA GLU A 13 -19.79 -5.95 9.27
C GLU A 13 -18.79 -4.88 9.76
N THR A 14 -17.68 -5.30 10.37
CA THR A 14 -16.59 -4.42 10.78
C THR A 14 -15.85 -3.87 9.56
N VAL A 15 -15.57 -4.71 8.56
CA VAL A 15 -14.96 -4.26 7.30
C VAL A 15 -15.90 -3.34 6.52
N ASP A 16 -17.20 -3.61 6.50
CA ASP A 16 -18.16 -2.73 5.85
C ASP A 16 -18.27 -1.37 6.57
N ALA A 17 -18.15 -1.34 7.90
CA ALA A 17 -18.11 -0.10 8.67
C ALA A 17 -16.80 0.68 8.43
N VAL A 18 -15.66 -0.02 8.34
CA VAL A 18 -14.35 0.59 8.04
C VAL A 18 -14.31 1.11 6.60
N ALA A 19 -14.77 0.34 5.62
CA ALA A 19 -14.81 0.72 4.20
C ALA A 19 -15.65 1.99 3.97
N ARG A 20 -16.72 2.20 4.74
CA ARG A 20 -17.52 3.44 4.68
C ARG A 20 -16.76 4.70 5.10
N LEU A 21 -15.69 4.56 5.88
CA LEU A 21 -14.82 5.66 6.28
C LEU A 21 -13.65 5.88 5.31
N MET A 22 -13.44 4.96 4.37
CA MET A 22 -12.36 5.02 3.40
C MET A 22 -12.75 5.91 2.20
N PRO A 23 -11.76 6.47 1.49
CA PRO A 23 -11.96 7.15 0.21
C PRO A 23 -12.76 6.32 -0.81
N GLU A 24 -13.35 6.97 -1.80
CA GLU A 24 -14.18 6.29 -2.80
C GLU A 24 -13.40 5.22 -3.58
N GLY A 25 -12.16 5.51 -3.97
CA GLY A 25 -11.30 4.54 -4.67
C GLY A 25 -11.07 3.25 -3.88
N ASP A 26 -10.92 3.32 -2.56
CA ASP A 26 -10.76 2.13 -1.72
C ASP A 26 -12.04 1.31 -1.61
N ARG A 27 -13.20 1.97 -1.65
CA ARG A 27 -14.49 1.27 -1.69
C ARG A 27 -14.68 0.53 -3.00
N GLU A 28 -14.13 1.03 -4.10
CA GLU A 28 -14.16 0.35 -5.40
C GLU A 28 -13.41 -0.97 -5.33
N VAL A 29 -12.21 -0.98 -4.74
CA VAL A 29 -11.39 -2.20 -4.56
C VAL A 29 -12.17 -3.28 -3.80
N PHE A 30 -12.94 -2.91 -2.78
CA PHE A 30 -13.76 -3.84 -2.01
C PHE A 30 -15.04 -4.32 -2.71
N ARG A 31 -15.38 -3.79 -3.90
CA ARG A 31 -16.46 -4.38 -4.71
C ARG A 31 -16.07 -5.74 -5.27
N ASP A 32 -14.79 -6.02 -5.43
CA ASP A 32 -14.30 -7.35 -5.73
C ASP A 32 -14.35 -8.22 -4.46
N PRO A 33 -15.19 -9.28 -4.42
CA PRO A 33 -15.29 -10.16 -3.26
C PRO A 33 -13.98 -10.86 -2.91
N ALA A 34 -13.15 -11.18 -3.90
CA ALA A 34 -11.85 -11.85 -3.68
C ALA A 34 -10.88 -10.92 -2.96
N MET A 35 -10.83 -9.64 -3.37
CA MET A 35 -10.00 -8.62 -2.73
C MET A 35 -10.46 -8.34 -1.29
N ARG A 36 -11.78 -8.29 -1.09
CA ARG A 36 -12.36 -8.11 0.24
C ARG A 36 -12.04 -9.30 1.17
N GLU A 37 -12.15 -10.53 0.68
CA GLU A 37 -11.83 -11.73 1.45
C GLU A 37 -10.33 -11.78 1.81
N MET A 38 -9.45 -11.54 0.83
CA MET A 38 -8.02 -11.45 1.04
C MET A 38 -7.66 -10.41 2.11
N PHE A 39 -8.23 -9.20 2.03
CA PHE A 39 -7.97 -8.15 3.01
C PHE A 39 -8.40 -8.52 4.43
N ILE A 40 -9.57 -9.15 4.57
CA ILE A 40 -10.06 -9.63 5.88
C ILE A 40 -9.12 -10.69 6.44
N GLU A 41 -8.71 -11.64 5.61
CA GLU A 41 -7.80 -12.69 6.01
C GLU A 41 -6.43 -12.12 6.46
N ASP A 42 -5.90 -11.14 5.72
CA ASP A 42 -4.64 -10.47 6.06
C ASP A 42 -4.73 -9.70 7.38
N LEU A 43 -5.83 -8.96 7.61
CA LEU A 43 -6.05 -8.30 8.90
C LEU A 43 -6.10 -9.32 10.05
N GLN A 44 -6.81 -10.43 9.88
CA GLN A 44 -6.93 -11.47 10.90
C GLN A 44 -5.60 -12.19 11.16
N ARG A 45 -4.81 -12.46 10.11
CA ARG A 45 -3.50 -13.11 10.22
C ARG A 45 -2.46 -12.16 10.81
N GLY A 46 -2.43 -10.92 10.34
CA GLY A 46 -1.54 -9.86 10.83
C GLY A 46 -1.79 -9.54 12.30
N ALA A 47 -3.05 -9.44 12.72
CA ALA A 47 -3.43 -9.16 14.11
C ALA A 47 -3.02 -10.26 15.11
N ARG A 48 -2.66 -11.47 14.64
CA ARG A 48 -2.12 -12.55 15.48
C ARG A 48 -0.66 -12.32 15.85
N ARG A 49 0.10 -11.59 15.04
CA ARG A 49 1.46 -11.14 15.34
C ARG A 49 1.35 -9.80 16.06
N GLN A 50 1.94 -9.70 17.25
CA GLN A 50 1.79 -8.55 18.16
C GLN A 50 2.10 -7.20 17.50
N MET A 51 1.81 -6.08 18.17
CA MET A 51 2.06 -4.68 17.75
C MET A 51 3.54 -4.32 17.46
N VAL A 52 4.43 -5.32 17.40
CA VAL A 52 5.87 -5.18 17.13
C VAL A 52 6.12 -4.57 15.75
N ALA A 53 5.28 -4.87 14.74
CA ALA A 53 5.40 -4.26 13.41
C ALA A 53 5.31 -2.73 13.48
N LEU A 54 4.34 -2.19 14.23
CA LEU A 54 4.17 -0.74 14.40
C LEU A 54 5.37 -0.09 15.12
N VAL A 55 6.00 -0.81 16.05
CA VAL A 55 7.22 -0.33 16.71
C VAL A 55 8.38 -0.27 15.72
N HIS A 56 8.50 -1.26 14.83
CA HIS A 56 9.49 -1.25 13.77
C HIS A 56 9.26 -0.13 12.75
N ASP A 57 8.01 0.11 12.34
CA ASP A 57 7.64 1.19 11.43
C ASP A 57 7.97 2.57 12.04
N ALA A 58 7.61 2.78 13.32
CA ALA A 58 7.94 4.00 14.04
C ALA A 58 9.46 4.22 14.13
N ALA A 59 10.24 3.14 14.37
CA ALA A 59 11.69 3.22 14.37
C ALA A 59 12.26 3.52 12.99
N LEU A 60 11.65 3.00 11.91
CA LEU A 60 12.04 3.24 10.52
C LEU A 60 11.80 4.70 10.10
N PHE A 61 10.69 5.31 10.53
CA PHE A 61 10.42 6.73 10.25
C PHE A 61 11.41 7.67 10.92
N GLY A 62 11.95 7.30 12.08
CA GLY A 62 12.84 8.15 12.87
C GLY A 62 14.33 7.98 12.59
N ARG A 63 14.73 7.06 11.69
CA ARG A 63 16.15 6.71 11.49
C ARG A 63 16.58 6.87 10.03
N HIS A 64 17.88 7.08 9.84
CA HIS A 64 18.48 6.98 8.52
C HIS A 64 18.36 5.54 7.99
N TRP A 65 17.97 5.37 6.72
CA TRP A 65 17.69 4.05 6.13
C TRP A 65 18.93 3.26 5.73
N GLY A 66 20.10 3.90 5.82
CA GLY A 66 21.39 3.33 5.40
C GLY A 66 21.82 3.78 4.00
N PHE A 67 20.97 4.54 3.32
CA PHE A 67 21.22 5.21 2.05
C PHE A 67 20.38 6.50 1.98
N ALA A 68 20.81 7.45 1.15
CA ALA A 68 20.05 8.62 0.77
C ALA A 68 19.27 8.36 -0.53
N LEU A 69 18.17 9.09 -0.74
CA LEU A 69 17.29 8.87 -1.90
C LEU A 69 17.99 9.14 -3.25
N ASP A 70 18.98 10.03 -3.26
CA ASP A 70 19.79 10.36 -4.43
C ASP A 70 20.86 9.31 -4.76
N GLU A 71 21.09 8.33 -3.86
CA GLU A 71 21.99 7.20 -4.07
C GLU A 71 21.29 6.01 -4.78
N ILE A 72 19.99 6.11 -5.08
CA ILE A 72 19.24 5.04 -5.75
C ILE A 72 19.52 5.08 -7.25
N GLU A 73 20.13 4.01 -7.77
CA GLU A 73 20.51 3.90 -9.19
C GLU A 73 19.64 2.92 -10.01
N VAL A 74 18.75 2.17 -9.35
CA VAL A 74 17.85 1.21 -10.00
C VAL A 74 16.54 1.88 -10.45
N PRO A 75 15.81 1.33 -11.44
CA PRO A 75 14.51 1.85 -11.83
C PRO A 75 13.53 1.90 -10.65
N VAL A 76 12.94 3.07 -10.41
CA VAL A 76 11.91 3.27 -9.37
C VAL A 76 10.63 3.79 -10.01
N HIS A 77 9.53 3.11 -9.71
CA HIS A 77 8.18 3.54 -10.09
C HIS A 77 7.34 3.74 -8.85
N LEU A 78 6.67 4.89 -8.78
CA LEU A 78 5.90 5.35 -7.62
C LEU A 78 4.46 5.59 -8.05
N TRP A 79 3.53 4.73 -7.63
CA TRP A 79 2.09 4.90 -7.86
C TRP A 79 1.42 5.37 -6.57
N TYR A 80 0.76 6.53 -6.64
CA TYR A 80 0.11 7.15 -5.48
C TYR A 80 -1.30 7.60 -5.82
N GLY A 81 -2.26 7.19 -5.00
CA GLY A 81 -3.63 7.70 -5.06
C GLY A 81 -3.69 9.13 -4.50
N ASP A 82 -4.34 10.06 -5.21
CA ASP A 82 -4.49 11.44 -4.74
C ASP A 82 -5.63 11.64 -3.72
N ALA A 83 -6.37 10.58 -3.42
CA ALA A 83 -7.36 10.52 -2.36
C ALA A 83 -6.90 9.68 -1.16
N ASP A 84 -5.65 9.19 -1.13
CA ASP A 84 -5.08 8.45 0.00
C ASP A 84 -5.00 9.33 1.25
N ASN A 85 -5.70 8.93 2.31
CA ASN A 85 -5.76 9.63 3.59
C ASN A 85 -4.85 9.02 4.68
N ILE A 86 -4.09 7.98 4.33
CA ILE A 86 -3.10 7.30 5.17
C ILE A 86 -1.70 7.75 4.79
N VAL A 87 -1.38 7.74 3.49
CA VAL A 87 -0.11 8.22 2.95
C VAL A 87 -0.40 9.28 1.87
N PRO A 88 -0.37 10.57 2.22
CA PRO A 88 -0.70 11.65 1.30
C PRO A 88 0.16 11.61 0.03
N VAL A 89 -0.42 11.97 -1.11
CA VAL A 89 0.24 11.93 -2.44
C VAL A 89 1.54 12.73 -2.47
N GLU A 90 1.63 13.79 -1.66
CA GLU A 90 2.80 14.65 -1.51
C GLU A 90 4.04 13.88 -1.03
N HIS A 91 3.85 12.76 -0.30
CA HIS A 91 4.96 11.88 0.07
C HIS A 91 5.57 11.22 -1.16
N GLY A 92 4.75 10.74 -2.09
CA GLY A 92 5.21 10.17 -3.35
C GLY A 92 5.90 11.20 -4.24
N GLU A 93 5.37 12.42 -4.29
CA GLU A 93 6.01 13.54 -5.00
C GLU A 93 7.37 13.88 -4.40
N HIS A 94 7.46 13.96 -3.08
CA HIS A 94 8.71 14.20 -2.37
C HIS A 94 9.79 13.16 -2.70
N LEU A 95 9.41 11.89 -2.79
CA LEU A 95 10.30 10.79 -3.19
C LEU A 95 10.71 10.93 -4.66
N ALA A 96 9.76 11.17 -5.55
CA ALA A 96 10.01 11.30 -6.99
C ALA A 96 10.97 12.45 -7.33
N GLU A 97 10.91 13.55 -6.58
CA GLU A 97 11.83 14.68 -6.74
C GLU A 97 13.29 14.36 -6.36
N ARG A 98 13.50 13.36 -5.51
CA ARG A 98 14.81 13.06 -4.90
C ARG A 98 15.48 11.82 -5.46
N ILE A 99 14.69 10.89 -5.98
CA ILE A 99 15.18 9.65 -6.55
C ILE A 99 15.51 9.89 -8.03
N PRO A 100 16.77 9.74 -8.46
CA PRO A 100 17.17 9.93 -9.85
C PRO A 100 16.39 8.97 -10.76
N GLY A 101 15.77 9.52 -11.80
CA GLY A 101 15.04 8.72 -12.80
C GLY A 101 13.74 8.08 -12.30
N ALA A 102 13.23 8.44 -11.11
CA ALA A 102 11.95 7.93 -10.65
C ALA A 102 10.80 8.32 -11.57
N VAL A 103 9.93 7.35 -11.86
CA VAL A 103 8.68 7.54 -12.59
C VAL A 103 7.56 7.68 -11.56
N PHE A 104 6.94 8.86 -11.49
CA PHE A 104 5.80 9.10 -10.61
C PHE A 104 4.49 9.03 -11.39
N LYS A 105 3.56 8.19 -10.93
CA LYS A 105 2.22 8.06 -11.48
C LYS A 105 1.19 8.35 -10.41
N ARG A 106 0.64 9.57 -10.48
CA ARG A 106 -0.56 9.94 -9.71
C ARG A 106 -1.77 9.17 -10.23
N ARG A 107 -2.59 8.64 -9.33
CA ARG A 107 -3.80 7.87 -9.61
C ARG A 107 -5.03 8.62 -9.07
N PRO A 108 -5.76 9.36 -9.95
CA PRO A 108 -6.85 10.22 -9.50
C PRO A 108 -8.00 9.45 -8.85
N GLY A 109 -8.44 9.90 -7.68
CA GLY A 109 -9.57 9.34 -6.93
C GLY A 109 -9.26 8.04 -6.18
N GLU A 110 -8.05 7.50 -6.33
CA GLU A 110 -7.63 6.30 -5.62
C GLU A 110 -7.19 6.61 -4.19
N GLY A 111 -7.56 5.73 -3.27
CA GLY A 111 -7.15 5.78 -1.87
C GLY A 111 -5.96 4.86 -1.59
N HIS A 112 -5.78 4.49 -0.33
CA HIS A 112 -4.63 3.70 0.12
C HIS A 112 -4.56 2.29 -0.48
N LEU A 113 -5.71 1.73 -0.82
CA LEU A 113 -5.82 0.40 -1.42
C LEU A 113 -5.81 0.43 -2.94
N GLY A 114 -5.72 1.61 -3.58
CA GLY A 114 -5.72 1.75 -5.03
C GLY A 114 -4.69 0.88 -5.75
N GLY A 115 -3.50 0.72 -5.14
CA GLY A 115 -2.44 -0.16 -5.65
C GLY A 115 -2.86 -1.64 -5.78
N LEU A 116 -3.75 -2.12 -4.91
CA LEU A 116 -4.29 -3.48 -5.01
C LEU A 116 -5.18 -3.67 -6.24
N GLY A 117 -5.87 -2.61 -6.68
CA GLY A 117 -6.66 -2.60 -7.92
C GLY A 117 -5.80 -2.42 -9.18
N ALA A 118 -4.52 -2.08 -9.03
CA ALA A 118 -3.59 -1.82 -10.14
C ALA A 118 -2.54 -2.93 -10.32
N ALA A 119 -2.80 -4.13 -9.78
CA ALA A 119 -1.83 -5.23 -9.74
C ALA A 119 -1.26 -5.61 -11.13
N GLU A 120 -2.09 -5.68 -12.17
CA GLU A 120 -1.64 -5.98 -13.54
C GLU A 120 -0.67 -4.92 -14.04
N GLU A 121 -1.01 -3.64 -13.90
CA GLU A 121 -0.16 -2.53 -14.32
C GLU A 121 1.18 -2.51 -13.56
N LEU A 122 1.15 -2.76 -12.26
CA LEU A 122 2.35 -2.86 -11.42
C LEU A 122 3.26 -3.99 -11.88
N ILE A 123 2.69 -5.17 -12.13
CA ILE A 123 3.41 -6.35 -12.60
C ILE A 123 3.97 -6.11 -14.00
N ASP A 124 3.20 -5.52 -14.91
CA ASP A 124 3.66 -5.20 -16.27
C ASP A 124 4.84 -4.22 -16.25
N ALA A 125 4.78 -3.19 -15.40
CA ALA A 125 5.88 -2.26 -15.20
C ALA A 125 7.13 -2.96 -14.65
N MET A 126 6.97 -3.88 -13.69
CA MET A 126 8.08 -4.69 -13.18
C MET A 126 8.68 -5.62 -14.24
N LEU A 127 7.83 -6.28 -15.04
CA LEU A 127 8.25 -7.18 -16.11
C LEU A 127 8.97 -6.43 -17.23
N GLY A 128 8.61 -5.17 -17.49
CA GLY A 128 9.29 -4.29 -18.45
C GLY A 128 10.79 -4.14 -18.15
N HIS A 129 11.17 -3.99 -16.87
CA HIS A 129 12.59 -3.94 -16.48
C HIS A 129 13.26 -5.31 -16.47
N TRP A 130 12.49 -6.38 -16.20
CA TRP A 130 13.03 -7.74 -16.16
C TRP A 130 13.46 -8.26 -17.54
N GLY A 131 12.75 -7.86 -18.59
CA GLY A 131 13.05 -8.27 -19.97
C GLY A 131 14.28 -7.60 -20.58
N GLU A 132 14.73 -6.48 -20.03
CA GLU A 132 15.84 -5.68 -20.60
C GLU A 132 17.24 -6.14 -20.13
N GLU A 133 17.33 -6.95 -19.06
CA GLU A 133 18.62 -7.46 -18.52
C GLU A 133 19.04 -8.83 -19.09
N SER A 134 18.28 -9.41 -20.03
CA SER A 134 18.49 -10.78 -20.55
C SER A 134 19.19 -10.88 -21.92
N GLU A 135 19.78 -9.79 -22.44
CA GLU A 135 20.60 -9.81 -23.68
C GLU A 135 22.08 -9.45 -23.44
#